data_AF-A0A1G2MSK8-F1
#
_entry.id   AF-A0A1G2MSK8-F1
#
_cell.length_a   1.000
_cell.length_b   1.000
_cell.length_c   1.000
_cell.angle_alpha   90.00
_cell.angle_beta   90.00
_cell.angle_gamma   90.00
#
_symmetry.space_group_name_H-M   'P 1'
#
loop_
_entity.id
_entity.type
_entity.pdbx_description
1 polymer ?
#
loop_
_entity_poly.entity_id
_entity_poly.type
_entity_poly.pdbx_seq_one_letter_code
_entity_poly.pdbx_strand_id
1 'polypeptide(L)'
;MIIENFENQGRMSDFLGKDVEQAYANVFETREPVGGIDDLGKDVPTGLDDFPFVQVKSSWEGAKKFLAKSVTQGEFIPLCVGEPGTKEEIIESLRRFGAWLAKDIPNRDTLLSQIARLREKIEKQHGRREDGQPA
;
A
#
# COMPACT_ATOMS: atom_id res chain seq x y z
N MET A 1 0.68 -22.92 -40.65
CA MET A 1 1.28 -23.51 -39.42
C MET A 1 2.66 -22.88 -39.29
N ILE A 2 3.03 -22.13 -38.26
CA ILE A 2 2.63 -22.11 -36.84
C ILE A 2 2.43 -20.65 -36.37
N ILE A 3 1.56 -20.50 -35.38
CA ILE A 3 1.04 -19.29 -34.73
C ILE A 3 1.99 -18.91 -33.57
N GLU A 4 1.86 -17.68 -33.06
CA GLU A 4 2.17 -17.21 -31.69
C GLU A 4 3.47 -16.44 -31.49
N ASN A 5 3.37 -15.10 -31.50
CA ASN A 5 4.15 -14.26 -30.60
C ASN A 5 3.20 -13.71 -29.53
N PHE A 6 2.97 -14.54 -28.52
CA PHE A 6 2.26 -14.20 -27.30
C PHE A 6 3.18 -13.37 -26.37
N GLU A 7 2.64 -12.24 -25.92
CA GLU A 7 2.75 -11.69 -24.57
C GLU A 7 3.99 -12.05 -23.74
N ASN A 8 4.94 -11.12 -23.61
CA ASN A 8 5.99 -11.23 -22.60
C ASN A 8 6.36 -9.87 -21.97
N GLN A 9 5.34 -9.08 -21.60
CA GLN A 9 5.52 -7.90 -20.73
C GLN A 9 5.08 -8.16 -19.27
N GLY A 10 4.60 -9.36 -18.95
CA GLY A 10 4.05 -9.70 -17.63
C GLY A 10 5.01 -10.41 -16.64
N ARG A 11 6.32 -10.52 -16.92
CA ARG A 11 7.24 -11.32 -16.07
C ARG A 11 8.30 -10.55 -15.31
N MET A 12 8.65 -9.32 -15.70
CA MET A 12 9.65 -8.53 -14.98
C MET A 12 9.04 -7.69 -13.84
N SER A 13 7.79 -7.25 -13.97
CA SER A 13 7.10 -6.48 -12.92
C SER A 13 6.84 -7.31 -11.66
N ASP A 14 6.49 -8.58 -11.84
CA ASP A 14 6.03 -9.45 -10.76
C ASP A 14 7.18 -9.91 -9.88
N PHE A 15 8.38 -10.05 -10.46
CA PHE A 15 9.60 -10.37 -9.71
C PHE A 15 10.00 -9.18 -8.83
N LEU A 16 10.03 -7.97 -9.38
CA LEU A 16 10.29 -6.75 -8.63
C LEU A 16 9.25 -6.49 -7.54
N GLY A 17 7.97 -6.81 -7.79
CA GLY A 17 6.91 -6.70 -6.80
C GLY A 17 7.13 -7.63 -5.60
N LYS A 18 7.34 -8.92 -5.88
CA LYS A 18 7.57 -9.95 -4.84
C LYS A 18 8.83 -9.70 -4.04
N ASP A 19 9.90 -9.25 -4.67
CA ASP A 19 11.16 -8.94 -3.99
C ASP A 19 10.97 -7.78 -2.99
N VAL A 20 10.21 -6.74 -3.38
CA VAL A 20 9.93 -5.60 -2.50
C VAL A 20 9.00 -6.02 -1.36
N GLU A 21 7.95 -6.80 -1.63
CA GLU A 21 7.06 -7.34 -0.60
C GLU A 21 7.82 -8.19 0.42
N GLN A 22 8.72 -9.07 -0.04
CA GLN A 22 9.56 -9.87 0.83
C GLN A 22 10.51 -9.01 1.66
N ALA A 23 11.07 -7.94 1.08
CA ALA A 23 11.91 -7.00 1.83
C ALA A 23 11.14 -6.34 2.99
N TYR A 24 9.87 -5.94 2.77
CA TYR A 24 9.03 -5.43 3.86
C TYR A 24 8.68 -6.51 4.88
N ALA A 25 8.33 -7.73 4.47
CA ALA A 25 8.06 -8.83 5.40
C ALA A 25 9.25 -9.10 6.33
N ASN A 26 10.47 -9.07 5.77
CA ASN A 26 11.70 -9.21 6.55
C ASN A 26 11.89 -8.06 7.56
N VAL A 27 11.59 -6.81 7.15
CA VAL A 27 11.70 -5.64 8.05
C VAL A 27 10.66 -5.68 9.16
N PHE A 28 9.45 -6.16 8.89
CA PHE A 28 8.45 -6.36 9.93
C PHE A 28 8.71 -7.59 10.81
N GLU A 29 9.62 -8.48 10.39
CA GLU A 29 9.92 -9.76 11.04
C GLU A 29 8.69 -10.68 11.08
N THR A 30 7.93 -10.69 9.98
CA THR A 30 6.68 -11.42 9.87
C THR A 30 6.79 -12.62 8.92
N ARG A 31 5.71 -13.41 8.85
CA ARG A 31 5.57 -14.51 7.89
C ARG A 31 5.66 -14.00 6.44
N GLU A 32 5.79 -14.93 5.50
CA GLU A 32 5.85 -14.63 4.07
C GLU A 32 4.72 -13.68 3.62
N PRO A 33 5.00 -12.79 2.64
CA PRO A 33 3.97 -11.97 2.01
C PRO A 33 2.77 -12.82 1.58
N VAL A 34 1.57 -12.29 1.79
CA VAL A 34 0.32 -12.95 1.39
C VAL A 34 -0.26 -12.32 0.12
N GLY A 35 0.52 -11.46 -0.54
CA GLY A 35 0.12 -10.70 -1.72
C GLY A 35 -0.36 -11.56 -2.89
N GLY A 36 -1.38 -11.08 -3.60
CA GLY A 36 -1.99 -11.80 -4.71
C GLY A 36 -3.09 -11.02 -5.45
N ILE A 37 -3.60 -11.60 -6.53
CA ILE A 37 -4.81 -11.06 -7.18
C ILE A 37 -5.97 -11.24 -6.18
N ASP A 38 -6.72 -10.16 -5.92
CA ASP A 38 -7.86 -10.10 -4.99
C ASP A 38 -7.56 -10.15 -3.48
N ASP A 39 -6.34 -9.84 -3.05
CA ASP A 39 -5.96 -9.72 -1.62
C ASP A 39 -6.55 -8.50 -0.89
N LEU A 40 -7.43 -7.74 -1.55
CA LEU A 40 -8.00 -6.47 -1.09
C LEU A 40 -6.93 -5.43 -0.73
N GLY A 41 -5.71 -5.60 -1.24
CA GLY A 41 -4.56 -4.74 -0.98
C GLY A 41 -3.77 -5.05 0.29
N LYS A 42 -3.91 -6.26 0.82
CA LYS A 42 -3.20 -6.74 2.02
C LYS A 42 -2.00 -7.58 1.61
N ASP A 43 -0.89 -6.93 1.27
CA ASP A 43 0.29 -7.64 0.75
C ASP A 43 1.13 -8.26 1.88
N VAL A 44 1.49 -7.43 2.87
CA VAL A 44 2.48 -7.80 3.89
C VAL A 44 1.88 -7.70 5.29
N PRO A 45 1.90 -8.78 6.09
CA PRO A 45 1.53 -8.72 7.49
C PRO A 45 2.56 -7.91 8.28
N THR A 46 2.12 -7.09 9.22
CA THR A 46 3.00 -6.22 10.03
C THR A 46 3.25 -6.75 11.45
N GLY A 47 2.37 -7.63 11.93
CA GLY A 47 2.36 -8.08 13.33
C GLY A 47 1.89 -7.02 14.32
N LEU A 48 1.28 -5.93 13.85
CA LEU A 48 0.80 -4.81 14.67
C LEU A 48 -0.73 -4.77 14.72
N ASP A 49 -1.29 -4.53 15.90
CA ASP A 49 -2.75 -4.47 16.08
C ASP A 49 -3.38 -3.26 15.38
N ASP A 50 -2.68 -2.12 15.37
CA ASP A 50 -3.17 -0.84 14.80
C ASP A 50 -3.37 -0.90 13.28
N PHE A 51 -2.56 -1.71 12.59
CA PHE A 51 -2.60 -1.89 11.13
C PHE A 51 -1.99 -3.25 10.78
N PRO A 52 -2.79 -4.33 10.81
CA PRO A 52 -2.26 -5.71 10.71
C PRO A 52 -1.64 -6.04 9.35
N PHE A 53 -1.94 -5.24 8.32
CA PHE A 53 -1.41 -5.39 6.97
C PHE A 53 -1.04 -4.04 6.36
N VAL A 54 -0.08 -4.07 5.43
CA VAL A 54 0.23 -2.95 4.54
C VAL A 54 0.13 -3.40 3.09
N GLN A 55 -0.28 -2.47 2.22
CA GLN A 55 -0.07 -2.58 0.79
C GLN A 55 1.36 -2.14 0.48
N VAL A 56 2.03 -2.85 -0.42
CA VAL A 56 3.35 -2.51 -0.95
C VAL A 56 3.23 -2.18 -2.44
N LYS A 57 3.90 -1.12 -2.88
CA LYS A 57 4.05 -0.79 -4.29
C LYS A 57 5.50 -0.45 -4.61
N SER A 58 6.01 -0.97 -5.71
CA SER A 58 7.36 -0.64 -6.18
C SER A 58 7.49 0.78 -6.74
N SER A 59 6.36 1.47 -7.03
CA SER A 59 6.37 2.80 -7.64
C SER A 59 5.20 3.68 -7.22
N TRP A 60 5.42 5.00 -7.34
CA TRP A 60 4.39 6.02 -7.07
C TRP A 60 3.19 5.96 -8.03
N GLU A 61 3.39 5.54 -9.29
CA GLU A 61 2.28 5.32 -10.22
C GLU A 61 1.36 4.18 -9.75
N GLY A 62 1.95 3.08 -9.25
CA GLY A 62 1.20 1.99 -8.64
C GLY A 62 0.45 2.43 -7.37
N ALA A 63 1.11 3.22 -6.53
CA ALA A 63 0.52 3.83 -5.34
C ALA A 63 -0.71 4.68 -5.66
N LYS A 64 -0.65 5.55 -6.67
CA LYS A 64 -1.79 6.40 -7.06
C LYS A 64 -3.00 5.58 -7.49
N LYS A 65 -2.81 4.54 -8.29
CA LYS A 65 -3.89 3.63 -8.72
C LYS A 65 -4.53 2.93 -7.52
N PHE A 66 -3.72 2.49 -6.57
CA PHE A 66 -4.18 1.88 -5.33
C PHE A 66 -5.00 2.86 -4.48
N LEU A 67 -4.46 4.06 -4.20
CA LEU A 67 -5.16 5.07 -3.40
C LEU A 67 -6.51 5.48 -4.02
N ALA A 68 -6.61 5.55 -5.35
CA ALA A 68 -7.87 5.80 -6.03
C ALA A 68 -8.90 4.68 -5.80
N LYS A 69 -8.45 3.41 -5.75
CA LYS A 69 -9.31 2.28 -5.38
C LYS A 69 -9.74 2.37 -3.91
N SER A 70 -8.84 2.70 -2.99
CA SER A 70 -9.16 2.89 -1.57
C SER A 70 -10.28 3.92 -1.35
N VAL A 71 -10.24 5.04 -2.09
CA VAL A 71 -11.33 6.04 -2.06
C VAL A 71 -12.65 5.45 -2.55
N THR A 72 -12.61 4.69 -3.64
CA THR A 72 -13.82 4.11 -4.24
C THR A 72 -14.44 3.03 -3.34
N GLN A 73 -13.60 2.25 -2.66
CA GLN A 73 -14.01 1.19 -1.75
C GLN A 73 -14.39 1.71 -0.36
N GLY A 74 -13.94 2.91 0.00
CA GLY A 74 -14.18 3.48 1.32
C GLY A 74 -13.32 2.86 2.43
N GLU A 75 -12.28 2.13 2.06
CA GLU A 75 -11.36 1.46 2.97
C GLU A 75 -9.95 1.98 2.71
N PHE A 76 -9.30 2.51 3.75
CA PHE A 76 -7.90 2.92 3.68
C PHE A 76 -7.03 1.83 4.30
N ILE A 77 -6.11 1.27 3.51
CA ILE A 77 -5.08 0.35 3.99
C ILE A 77 -3.74 1.08 3.92
N PRO A 78 -2.93 1.04 4.99
CA PRO A 78 -1.65 1.73 4.98
C PRO A 78 -0.72 1.24 3.87
N LEU A 79 0.05 2.17 3.31
CA LEU A 79 0.77 1.97 2.04
C LEU A 79 2.28 2.19 2.20
N CYS A 80 3.09 1.25 1.72
CA CYS A 80 4.53 1.38 1.58
C CYS A 80 4.92 1.49 0.10
N VAL A 81 5.77 2.46 -0.25
CA VAL A 81 6.21 2.67 -1.64
C VAL A 81 7.73 2.74 -1.76
N GLY A 82 8.28 1.93 -2.66
CA GLY A 82 9.73 1.84 -2.89
C GLY A 82 10.45 1.03 -1.82
N GLU A 83 11.76 1.22 -1.72
CA GLU A 83 12.62 0.48 -0.79
C GLU A 83 12.27 0.74 0.69
N PRO A 84 12.34 -0.30 1.55
CA PRO A 84 12.08 -0.14 2.97
C PRO A 84 13.18 0.66 3.69
N GLY A 85 12.78 1.49 4.66
CA GLY A 85 13.67 2.05 5.68
C GLY A 85 13.84 1.08 6.87
N THR A 86 14.19 1.62 8.04
CA THR A 86 14.18 0.79 9.25
C THR A 86 12.74 0.50 9.71
N LYS A 87 12.54 -0.56 10.49
CA LYS A 87 11.25 -0.95 11.05
C LYS A 87 10.60 0.23 11.81
N GLU A 88 11.39 0.91 12.63
CA GLU A 88 10.95 2.04 13.45
C GLU A 88 10.52 3.24 12.59
N GLU A 89 11.33 3.61 11.58
CA GLU A 89 11.02 4.70 10.65
C GLU A 89 9.71 4.44 9.90
N ILE A 90 9.53 3.20 9.43
CA ILE A 90 8.32 2.79 8.71
C ILE A 90 7.11 2.86 9.64
N ILE A 91 7.20 2.29 10.85
CA ILE A 91 6.10 2.28 11.82
C ILE A 91 5.70 3.71 12.20
N GLU A 92 6.66 4.58 12.48
CA GLU A 92 6.39 5.99 12.79
C GLU A 92 5.65 6.68 11.63
N SER A 93 6.13 6.49 10.38
CA SER A 93 5.51 7.07 9.20
C SER A 93 4.10 6.53 8.95
N LEU A 94 3.88 5.22 9.12
CA LEU A 94 2.57 4.59 8.95
C LEU A 94 1.56 5.10 9.99
N ARG A 95 1.97 5.23 11.26
CA ARG A 95 1.12 5.80 12.31
C ARG A 95 0.75 7.24 12.00
N ARG A 96 1.72 8.04 11.57
CA ARG A 96 1.54 9.47 11.35
C ARG A 96 0.78 9.81 10.07
N PHE A 97 1.06 9.12 8.97
CA PHE A 97 0.57 9.48 7.65
C PHE A 97 -0.31 8.42 7.00
N GLY A 98 -0.35 7.21 7.55
CA GLY A 98 -0.92 6.05 6.86
C GLY A 98 -0.05 5.54 5.71
N ALA A 99 1.19 6.03 5.56
CA ALA A 99 2.09 5.57 4.50
C ALA A 99 3.56 5.71 4.85
N TRP A 100 4.38 4.86 4.23
CA TRP A 100 5.83 5.01 4.09
C TRP A 100 6.19 5.21 2.62
N LEU A 101 7.04 6.18 2.35
CA LEU A 101 7.63 6.43 1.04
C LEU A 101 9.15 6.33 1.17
N ALA A 102 9.82 5.65 0.24
CA ALA A 102 11.27 5.61 0.17
C ALA A 102 11.87 7.02 0.06
N LYS A 103 13.09 7.20 0.58
CA LYS A 103 13.72 8.52 0.77
C LYS A 103 14.07 9.22 -0.55
N ASP A 104 14.21 8.46 -1.63
CA ASP A 104 14.51 8.92 -2.98
C ASP A 104 13.27 9.40 -3.75
N ILE A 105 12.05 9.18 -3.22
CA ILE A 105 10.81 9.64 -3.87
C ILE A 105 10.74 11.18 -3.88
N PRO A 106 10.63 11.84 -5.06
CA PRO A 106 10.52 13.28 -5.14
C PRO A 106 9.27 13.83 -4.41
N ASN A 107 9.42 14.98 -3.75
CA ASN A 107 8.35 15.64 -2.99
C ASN A 107 7.72 14.77 -1.88
N ARG A 108 8.47 13.79 -1.36
CA ARG A 108 8.06 12.82 -0.35
C ARG A 108 7.16 13.38 0.75
N ASP A 109 7.57 14.44 1.43
CA ASP A 109 6.84 14.98 2.59
C ASP A 109 5.49 15.60 2.21
N THR A 110 5.43 16.20 1.03
CA THR A 110 4.17 16.72 0.47
C THR A 110 3.22 15.57 0.15
N LEU A 111 3.73 14.49 -0.46
CA LEU A 111 2.94 13.31 -0.78
C LEU A 111 2.42 12.61 0.49
N LEU A 112 3.28 12.40 1.50
CA LEU A 112 2.87 11.85 2.80
C LEU A 112 1.76 12.68 3.45
N SER A 113 1.89 14.01 3.43
CA SER A 113 0.86 14.91 3.95
C SER A 113 -0.46 14.81 3.19
N GLN A 114 -0.42 14.60 1.87
CA GLN A 114 -1.61 14.40 1.05
C GLN A 114 -2.29 13.05 1.34
N ILE A 115 -1.50 11.98 1.52
CA ILE A 115 -2.01 10.66 1.88
C ILE A 115 -2.70 10.70 3.25
N ALA A 116 -2.10 11.37 4.23
CA ALA A 116 -2.71 11.54 5.55
C ALA A 116 -4.09 12.21 5.47
N ARG A 117 -4.20 13.29 4.68
CA ARG A 117 -5.48 13.97 4.43
C ARG A 117 -6.49 13.08 3.69
N LEU A 118 -6.01 12.20 2.80
CA LEU A 118 -6.87 11.26 2.09
C LEU A 118 -7.44 10.21 3.04
N ARG A 119 -6.59 9.62 3.89
CA ARG A 119 -6.98 8.70 4.96
C ARG A 119 -8.09 9.31 5.82
N GLU A 120 -7.88 10.52 6.34
CA GLU A 120 -8.89 11.20 7.15
C GLU A 120 -10.23 11.39 6.41
N LYS A 121 -10.20 11.66 5.10
CA LYS A 121 -11.42 11.83 4.31
C LYS A 121 -12.17 10.51 4.15
N ILE A 122 -11.46 9.42 3.85
CA ILE A 122 -12.04 8.08 3.71
C ILE A 122 -12.67 7.66 5.05
N GLU A 123 -11.92 7.80 6.15
CA GLU A 123 -12.38 7.48 7.50
C GLU A 123 -13.61 8.32 7.89
N LYS A 124 -13.66 9.62 7.57
CA LYS A 124 -14.83 10.49 7.85
C LYS A 124 -16.05 10.14 7.01
N GLN A 125 -15.87 9.77 5.75
CA GLN A 125 -16.97 9.43 4.84
C GLN A 125 -17.62 8.09 5.20
N HIS A 126 -16.84 7.14 5.73
CA HIS A 126 -17.30 5.80 6.04
C HIS A 126 -17.54 5.56 7.53
N GLY A 127 -16.92 6.33 8.43
CA GLY A 127 -17.21 6.34 9.87
C GLY A 127 -18.49 7.10 10.26
N ARG A 128 -19.08 7.90 9.35
CA ARG A 128 -20.39 8.55 9.56
C ARG A 128 -21.61 7.63 9.36
N ARG A 129 -21.42 6.33 9.11
CA ARG A 129 -22.54 5.40 8.87
C ARG A 129 -23.16 4.82 10.14
N GLU A 130 -22.73 5.19 11.35
CA GLU A 130 -23.31 4.68 12.60
C GLU A 130 -24.44 5.56 13.19
N ASP A 131 -24.61 6.81 12.76
CA ASP A 131 -25.67 7.70 13.27
C ASP A 131 -26.64 8.08 12.14
N GLY A 132 -27.59 7.17 11.87
CA GLY A 132 -28.51 7.26 10.74
C GLY A 132 -29.37 8.54 10.68
N GLN A 133 -28.97 9.50 9.84
CA GLN A 133 -29.86 10.55 9.33
C GLN A 133 -29.58 10.87 7.85
N PRO A 134 -30.63 11.05 7.01
CA PRO A 134 -30.50 11.06 5.56
C PRO A 134 -30.12 12.44 4.98
N ALA A 135 -29.79 12.37 3.68
CA ALA A 135 -29.24 13.38 2.75
C ALA A 135 -29.73 14.83 2.88
#